data_AF-A0A842V2M0-F1
#
_entry.id   AF-A0A842V2M0-F1
#
_cell.length_a   1.000
_cell.length_b   1.000
_cell.length_c   1.000
_cell.angle_alpha   90.00
_cell.angle_beta   90.00
_cell.angle_gamma   90.00
#
_symmetry.space_group_name_H-M   'P 1'
#
loop_
_entity.id
_entity.type
_entity.pdbx_description
1 polymer ?
#
loop_
_entity_poly.entity_id
_entity_poly.type
_entity_poly.pdbx_seq_one_letter_code
_entity_poly.pdbx_strand_id
1 'polypeptide(L)'
;MKKVLCVCAKGQNRNYYLANYLRDKGYWTRRGGVEEGANPPITKSDVGWADVIVIVRERLVPLVKDKFDIRDKKLVVINVTDSKRLVPKKYQELSFRELNEKWTYPWLRKAINKHLPL
;
A
#
# COMPACT_ATOMS: atom_id res chain seq x y z
N MET A 1 -4.69 -16.22 -11.34
CA MET A 1 -4.67 -15.55 -10.03
C MET A 1 -3.89 -14.24 -10.20
N LYS A 2 -4.40 -13.09 -9.73
CA LYS A 2 -3.78 -11.78 -10.04
C LYS A 2 -2.56 -11.51 -9.16
N LYS A 3 -1.50 -10.96 -9.78
CA LYS A 3 -0.27 -10.50 -9.13
C LYS A 3 -0.40 -9.04 -8.71
N VAL A 4 -0.31 -8.79 -7.40
CA VAL A 4 -0.49 -7.46 -6.81
C VAL A 4 0.80 -6.99 -6.15
N LEU A 5 1.30 -5.83 -6.55
CA LEU A 5 2.39 -5.13 -5.88
C LEU A 5 1.84 -4.05 -4.95
N CYS A 6 2.02 -4.20 -3.64
CA CYS A 6 1.63 -3.20 -2.66
C CYS A 6 2.79 -2.23 -2.36
N VAL A 7 2.53 -0.93 -2.55
CA VAL A 7 3.51 0.14 -2.49
C VAL A 7 3.17 1.11 -1.37
N CYS A 8 4.12 1.34 -0.45
CA CYS A 8 4.05 2.46 0.49
C CYS A 8 5.33 3.31 0.45
N ALA A 9 5.52 4.20 1.42
CA ALA A 9 6.70 5.06 1.49
C ALA A 9 7.97 4.25 1.75
N LYS A 10 8.06 3.60 2.92
CA LYS A 10 9.29 2.95 3.43
C LYS A 10 9.27 1.42 3.42
N GLY A 11 8.19 0.78 2.99
CA GLY A 11 8.12 -0.68 2.86
C GLY A 11 7.70 -1.48 4.12
N GLN A 12 7.35 -0.80 5.21
CA GLN A 12 7.37 -1.39 6.57
C GLN A 12 5.99 -1.68 7.21
N ASN A 13 4.93 -0.95 6.85
CA ASN A 13 3.66 -1.03 7.58
C ASN A 13 2.44 -1.26 6.66
N ARG A 14 1.91 -0.21 6.05
CA ARG A 14 0.66 -0.27 5.26
C ARG A 14 0.71 -1.26 4.10
N ASN A 15 1.81 -1.27 3.34
CA ASN A 15 1.98 -2.23 2.25
C ASN A 15 2.21 -3.66 2.75
N TYR A 16 2.88 -3.83 3.90
CA TYR A 16 3.11 -5.11 4.54
C TYR A 16 1.78 -5.74 4.95
N TYR A 17 0.99 -4.99 5.72
CA TYR A 17 -0.35 -5.39 6.13
C TYR A 17 -1.23 -5.72 4.92
N LEU A 18 -1.30 -4.82 3.93
CA LEU A 18 -2.16 -5.00 2.77
C LEU A 18 -1.75 -6.19 1.92
N ALA A 19 -0.45 -6.43 1.73
CA ALA A 19 0.04 -7.59 0.99
C ALA A 19 -0.33 -8.91 1.70
N ASN A 20 -0.22 -8.98 3.02
CA ASN A 20 -0.65 -10.18 3.75
C ASN A 20 -2.18 -10.37 3.66
N TYR A 21 -2.96 -9.31 3.90
CA TYR A 21 -4.41 -9.37 3.77
C TYR A 21 -4.86 -9.85 2.38
N LEU A 22 -4.28 -9.32 1.30
CA LEU A 22 -4.61 -9.75 -0.06
C LEU A 22 -4.15 -11.17 -0.36
N ARG A 23 -3.02 -11.61 0.21
CA ARG A 23 -2.55 -12.99 0.09
C ARG A 23 -3.54 -13.97 0.71
N ASP A 24 -4.07 -13.65 1.89
CA ASP A 24 -5.11 -14.43 2.57
C ASP A 24 -6.42 -14.48 1.76
N LYS A 25 -6.63 -13.52 0.86
CA LYS A 25 -7.72 -13.47 -0.12
C LYS A 25 -7.42 -14.18 -1.44
N GLY A 26 -6.30 -14.91 -1.53
CA GLY A 26 -5.94 -15.67 -2.72
C GLY A 26 -5.29 -14.83 -3.82
N TYR A 27 -4.63 -13.73 -3.49
CA TYR A 27 -3.79 -13.00 -4.45
C TYR A 27 -2.33 -13.40 -4.31
N TRP A 28 -1.58 -13.34 -5.41
CA TRP A 28 -0.13 -13.34 -5.31
C TRP A 28 0.33 -11.94 -5.00
N THR A 29 1.15 -11.76 -3.98
CA THR A 29 1.51 -10.42 -3.48
C THR A 29 3.01 -10.22 -3.39
N ARG A 30 3.48 -9.07 -3.86
CA ARG A 30 4.78 -8.49 -3.49
C ARG A 30 4.57 -7.14 -2.79
N ARG A 31 5.60 -6.64 -2.12
CA ARG A 31 5.54 -5.37 -1.41
C ARG A 31 6.88 -4.63 -1.46
N GLY A 32 6.83 -3.30 -1.42
CA GLY A 32 8.02 -2.49 -1.19
C GLY A 32 7.70 -1.02 -0.91
N GLY A 33 8.74 -0.26 -0.57
CA GLY A 33 8.70 1.20 -0.47
C GLY A 33 9.30 1.90 -1.69
N VAL A 34 8.81 3.09 -2.03
CA VAL A 34 9.31 3.90 -3.16
C VAL A 34 10.28 5.00 -2.74
N GLU A 35 10.24 5.44 -1.49
CA GLU A 35 11.13 6.48 -0.98
C GLU A 35 12.54 5.96 -0.75
N GLU A 36 13.51 6.86 -0.72
CA GLU A 36 14.89 6.54 -0.32
C GLU A 36 14.92 5.92 1.08
N GLY A 37 15.79 4.94 1.31
CA GLY A 37 15.87 4.20 2.56
C GLY A 37 14.67 3.27 2.83
N ALA A 38 13.86 2.96 1.82
CA ALA A 38 12.82 1.93 1.93
C ALA A 38 13.41 0.54 2.18
N ASN A 39 12.73 -0.26 2.99
CA ASN A 39 13.09 -1.64 3.28
C ASN A 39 11.85 -2.57 3.31
N PRO A 40 11.68 -3.48 2.31
CA PRO A 40 12.44 -3.55 1.07
C PRO A 40 12.05 -2.38 0.13
N PRO A 41 12.97 -1.89 -0.71
CA PRO A 41 12.63 -0.99 -1.80
C PRO A 41 11.90 -1.74 -2.91
N ILE A 42 11.06 -1.03 -3.67
CA ILE A 42 10.47 -1.58 -4.90
C ILE A 42 11.54 -1.65 -5.97
N THR A 43 11.57 -2.75 -6.72
CA THR A 43 12.48 -2.93 -7.86
C THR A 43 11.74 -2.94 -9.18
N LYS A 44 12.48 -2.79 -10.29
CA LYS A 44 11.92 -2.98 -11.65
C LYS A 44 11.35 -4.38 -11.85
N SER A 45 11.93 -5.40 -11.22
CA SER A 45 11.42 -6.78 -11.26
C SER A 45 10.04 -6.87 -10.61
N ASP A 46 9.82 -6.19 -9.48
CA ASP A 46 8.53 -6.18 -8.81
C ASP A 46 7.44 -5.52 -9.65
N VAL A 47 7.78 -4.39 -10.30
CA VAL A 47 6.89 -3.68 -11.20
C VAL A 47 6.57 -4.54 -12.43
N GLY A 48 7.57 -5.13 -13.06
CA GLY A 48 7.39 -6.00 -14.24
C GLY A 48 6.58 -7.26 -13.93
N TRP A 49 6.70 -7.80 -12.71
CA TRP A 49 5.95 -8.95 -12.26
C TRP A 49 4.46 -8.67 -12.01
N ALA A 50 4.10 -7.44 -11.64
CA ALA A 50 2.74 -7.12 -11.20
C ALA A 50 1.74 -6.95 -12.34
N ASP A 51 0.51 -7.45 -12.15
CA ASP A 51 -0.65 -7.12 -12.99
C ASP A 51 -1.33 -5.84 -12.46
N VAL A 52 -1.33 -5.68 -11.14
CA VAL A 52 -1.91 -4.54 -10.43
C VAL A 52 -0.89 -3.95 -9.47
N ILE A 53 -0.74 -2.63 -9.49
CA ILE A 53 0.06 -1.89 -8.51
C ILE A 53 -0.88 -1.11 -7.60
N VAL A 54 -0.81 -1.38 -6.30
CA VAL A 54 -1.61 -0.70 -5.28
C VAL A 54 -0.72 0.28 -4.51
N ILE A 55 -0.95 1.58 -4.69
CA ILE A 55 -0.24 2.64 -3.98
C ILE A 55 -1.09 3.13 -2.81
N VAL A 56 -0.59 3.03 -1.58
CA VAL A 56 -1.40 3.30 -0.36
C VAL A 56 -1.56 4.78 0.00
N ARG A 57 -0.85 5.67 -0.69
CA ARG A 57 -0.93 7.13 -0.54
C ARG A 57 -0.78 7.81 -1.89
N GLU A 58 -1.68 8.74 -2.19
CA GLU A 58 -1.67 9.51 -3.44
C GLU A 58 -0.37 10.29 -3.66
N ARG A 59 0.22 10.86 -2.61
CA ARG A 59 1.51 11.58 -2.68
C ARG A 59 2.68 10.75 -3.22
N LEU A 60 2.55 9.42 -3.25
CA LEU A 60 3.60 8.50 -3.73
C LEU A 60 3.50 8.23 -5.23
N VAL A 61 2.36 8.52 -5.87
CA VAL A 61 2.14 8.31 -7.31
C VAL A 61 3.22 8.97 -8.17
N PRO A 62 3.57 10.27 -8.00
CA PRO A 62 4.62 10.88 -8.81
C PRO A 62 5.97 10.17 -8.63
N LEU A 63 6.32 9.77 -7.41
CA LEU A 63 7.58 9.05 -7.14
C LEU A 63 7.64 7.68 -7.82
N VAL A 64 6.51 6.97 -7.88
CA VAL A 64 6.45 5.67 -8.58
C VAL A 64 6.57 5.89 -10.10
N LYS A 65 5.87 6.88 -10.65
CA LYS A 65 5.91 7.20 -12.09
C LYS A 65 7.27 7.71 -12.57
N ASP A 66 7.96 8.45 -11.71
CA ASP A 66 9.31 8.96 -11.99
C ASP A 66 10.35 7.82 -12.05
N LYS A 67 10.24 6.84 -11.15
CA LYS A 67 11.22 5.75 -11.02
C LYS A 67 10.95 4.54 -11.91
N PHE A 68 9.71 4.32 -12.33
CA PHE A 68 9.30 3.08 -12.99
C PHE A 68 8.33 3.33 -14.14
N ASP A 69 8.49 2.56 -15.23
CA ASP A 69 7.49 2.50 -16.29
C ASP A 69 6.31 1.63 -15.84
N ILE A 70 5.15 2.26 -15.68
CA ILE A 70 3.91 1.62 -15.22
C ILE A 70 2.75 1.83 -16.18
N ARG A 71 3.02 2.27 -17.42
CA ARG A 71 1.99 2.64 -18.40
C ARG A 71 1.06 1.49 -18.77
N ASP A 72 1.57 0.26 -18.75
CA ASP A 72 0.85 -0.97 -19.06
C ASP A 72 0.19 -1.61 -17.82
N LYS A 73 0.36 -1.01 -16.62
CA LYS A 73 -0.09 -1.61 -15.35
C LYS A 73 -1.42 -1.03 -14.91
N LYS A 74 -2.29 -1.89 -14.34
CA LYS A 74 -3.47 -1.40 -13.63
C LYS A 74 -3.02 -0.72 -12.33
N LEU A 75 -3.19 0.59 -12.27
CA LEU A 75 -2.88 1.37 -11.07
C LEU A 75 -4.12 1.50 -10.17
N VAL A 76 -3.99 1.11 -8.91
CA VAL A 76 -4.97 1.35 -7.85
C VAL A 76 -4.35 2.28 -6.82
N VAL A 77 -4.87 3.50 -6.72
CA VAL A 77 -4.41 4.47 -5.73
C VAL A 77 -5.44 4.58 -4.62
N ILE A 78 -5.02 4.28 -3.40
CA ILE A 78 -5.82 4.54 -2.19
C ILE A 78 -5.09 5.59 -1.36
N ASN A 79 -5.81 6.28 -0.48
CA ASN A 79 -5.24 7.38 0.30
C ASN A 79 -5.39 7.15 1.81
N VAL A 80 -4.72 6.12 2.35
CA VAL A 80 -4.86 5.73 3.75
C VAL A 80 -3.59 6.08 4.55
N THR A 81 -3.79 6.90 5.59
CA THR A 81 -2.72 7.38 6.48
C THR A 81 -2.52 6.44 7.68
N ASP A 82 -1.26 6.34 8.13
CA ASP A 82 -0.82 5.80 9.42
C ASP A 82 -0.22 6.89 10.32
N SER A 83 -0.34 8.16 9.92
CA SER A 83 0.11 9.31 10.72
C SER A 83 -1.01 9.81 11.62
N LYS A 84 -0.75 9.85 12.93
CA LYS A 84 -1.62 10.43 13.96
C LYS A 84 -2.09 11.85 13.62
N ARG A 85 -1.24 12.66 13.01
CA ARG A 85 -1.57 14.07 12.68
C ARG A 85 -2.67 14.21 11.62
N LEU A 86 -2.91 13.15 10.85
CA LEU A 86 -3.81 13.15 9.69
C LEU A 86 -5.11 12.35 9.93
N VAL A 87 -5.30 11.81 11.13
CA VAL A 87 -6.52 11.07 11.49
C VAL A 87 -7.43 11.92 12.38
N PRO A 88 -8.74 11.59 12.51
CA PRO A 88 -9.63 12.30 13.40
C PRO A 88 -9.11 12.35 14.84
N LYS A 89 -9.41 13.45 15.56
CA LYS A 89 -8.90 13.73 16.92
C LYS A 89 -8.97 12.54 17.89
N LYS A 90 -10.09 11.80 17.86
CA LYS A 90 -10.30 10.62 18.72
C LYS A 90 -9.29 9.48 18.55
N TYR A 91 -8.48 9.50 17.49
CA TYR A 91 -7.45 8.50 17.22
C TYR A 91 -6.02 9.04 17.41
N GLN A 92 -5.84 10.34 17.69
CA GLN A 92 -4.51 10.96 17.74
C GLN A 92 -3.71 10.56 18.99
N GLU A 93 -4.41 10.32 20.10
CA GLU A 93 -3.82 9.88 21.38
C GLU A 93 -3.49 8.39 21.44
N LEU A 94 -4.00 7.59 20.49
CA LEU A 94 -3.76 6.14 20.47
C LEU A 94 -2.29 5.80 20.28
N SER A 95 -1.80 4.68 20.82
CA SER A 95 -0.48 4.17 20.45
C SER A 95 -0.38 3.88 18.93
N PHE A 96 0.82 3.76 18.38
CA PHE A 96 0.99 3.43 16.96
C PHE A 96 0.27 2.12 16.59
N ARG A 97 0.37 1.10 17.44
CA ARG A 97 -0.31 -0.18 17.26
C ARG A 97 -1.82 0.00 17.22
N GLU A 98 -2.39 0.66 18.23
CA GLU A 98 -3.83 0.88 18.31
C GLU A 98 -4.37 1.73 17.16
N LEU A 99 -3.62 2.76 16.73
CA LEU A 99 -3.98 3.55 15.56
C LEU A 99 -4.11 2.65 14.32
N ASN A 100 -3.14 1.75 14.12
CA ASN A 100 -3.18 0.86 12.97
C ASN A 100 -4.36 -0.12 13.05
N GLU A 101 -4.58 -0.74 14.20
CA GLU A 101 -5.67 -1.69 14.41
C GLU A 101 -7.07 -1.04 14.29
N LYS A 102 -7.26 0.15 14.89
CA LYS A 102 -8.55 0.83 14.97
C LYS A 102 -8.86 1.76 13.79
N TRP A 103 -7.83 2.20 13.05
CA TRP A 103 -7.97 3.11 11.91
C TRP A 103 -7.31 2.57 10.65
N THR A 104 -5.98 2.50 10.60
CA THR A 104 -5.27 2.30 9.31
C THR A 104 -5.68 1.00 8.60
N TYR A 105 -5.70 -0.13 9.31
CA TYR A 105 -5.99 -1.43 8.71
C TYR A 105 -7.45 -1.57 8.26
N PRO A 106 -8.47 -1.22 9.08
CA PRO A 106 -9.85 -1.16 8.61
C PRO A 106 -10.05 -0.30 7.35
N TRP A 107 -9.41 0.87 7.30
CA TRP A 107 -9.52 1.77 6.15
C TRP A 107 -8.78 1.25 4.92
N LEU A 108 -7.63 0.57 5.08
CA LEU A 108 -6.97 -0.14 3.97
C LEU A 108 -7.89 -1.19 3.36
N ARG A 109 -8.51 -2.05 4.20
CA ARG A 109 -9.45 -3.09 3.74
C ARG A 109 -10.65 -2.47 3.01
N LYS A 110 -11.29 -1.48 3.64
CA LYS A 110 -12.45 -0.78 3.04
C LYS A 110 -12.11 -0.14 1.70
N ALA A 111 -10.93 0.47 1.57
CA ALA A 111 -10.51 1.11 0.34
C ALA A 111 -10.23 0.07 -0.76
N ILE A 112 -9.47 -0.99 -0.47
CA ILE A 112 -9.08 -1.96 -1.50
C ILE A 112 -10.26 -2.80 -2.01
N ASN A 113 -11.24 -3.11 -1.16
CA ASN A 113 -12.47 -3.83 -1.54
C ASN A 113 -13.25 -3.15 -2.68
N LYS A 114 -13.05 -1.85 -2.91
CA LYS A 114 -13.71 -1.12 -4.01
C LYS A 114 -13.06 -1.37 -5.39
N HIS A 115 -11.85 -1.91 -5.41
CA HIS A 115 -11.03 -1.98 -6.62
C HIS A 115 -10.66 -3.40 -7.04
N LEU A 116 -10.65 -4.32 -6.08
CA LEU A 116 -10.36 -5.74 -6.26
C LEU A 116 -11.57 -6.56 -5.77
N PRO A 117 -11.98 -7.60 -6.50
CA PRO A 117 -12.97 -8.56 -6.00
C PRO A 117 -12.33 -9.39 -4.87
N LEU A 118 -12.82 -9.25 -3.64
CA LEU A 118 -12.22 -9.82 -2.42
C LEU A 118 -13.18 -10.71 -1.63
#